data_AF-A0A5B8CWG4-F1
#
_entry.id   AF-A0A5B8CWG4-F1
#
_cell.length_a   1.000
_cell.length_b   1.000
_cell.length_c   1.000
_cell.angle_alpha   90.00
_cell.angle_beta   90.00
_cell.angle_gamma   90.00
#
_symmetry.space_group_name_H-M   'P 1'
#
loop_
_entity.id
_entity.type
_entity.pdbx_description
1 polymer ?
#
loop_
_entity_poly.entity_id
_entity_poly.type
_entity_poly.pdbx_seq_one_letter_code
_entity_poly.pdbx_strand_id
1 'polypeptide(L)'
;MLAACNNNSTGSSAAQADSDIKAVQFVTTQDGQPMQIDLKMFDTAAAKEFLASGKNPYIGNEEAIKEGKKKFNLFSCVACHGGHGEGAVGPGLIGDNFRYAKNATNKGMFETIWHGTNGGMGAKGFGLMAPDDGLKPDDVLKVIAFIRSHAKITGNE
;
A
#
# COMPACT_ATOMS: atom_id res chain seq x y z
N MET A 1 -32.82 -53.07 -2.66
CA MET A 1 -31.81 -53.99 -2.09
C MET A 1 -30.58 -53.88 -2.99
N LEU A 2 -29.39 -53.68 -2.41
CA LEU A 2 -28.05 -53.51 -3.03
C LEU A 2 -27.78 -52.12 -3.63
N ALA A 3 -26.69 -51.40 -3.38
CA ALA A 3 -25.59 -51.46 -2.42
C ALA A 3 -24.88 -50.08 -2.45
N ALA A 4 -24.29 -49.67 -1.33
CA ALA A 4 -23.53 -48.44 -1.17
C ALA A 4 -22.16 -48.47 -1.89
N CYS A 5 -21.64 -47.30 -2.27
CA CYS A 5 -20.22 -46.96 -2.21
C CYS A 5 -20.04 -45.43 -2.23
N ASN A 6 -19.70 -44.91 -1.05
CA ASN A 6 -19.17 -43.58 -0.77
C ASN A 6 -17.79 -43.44 -1.42
N ASN A 7 -17.47 -42.32 -2.08
CA ASN A 7 -16.07 -41.94 -2.31
C ASN A 7 -15.90 -40.43 -2.19
N ASN A 8 -15.41 -40.07 -1.01
CA ASN A 8 -14.86 -38.80 -0.61
C ASN A 8 -13.51 -38.63 -1.32
N SER A 9 -13.39 -37.69 -2.24
CA SER A 9 -12.11 -37.33 -2.88
C SER A 9 -11.63 -35.98 -2.38
N THR A 10 -11.28 -35.92 -1.09
CA THR A 10 -10.29 -34.98 -0.58
C THR A 10 -8.91 -35.53 -0.90
N GLY A 11 -8.28 -34.99 -1.93
CA GLY A 11 -6.91 -35.29 -2.33
C GLY A 11 -6.16 -34.00 -2.61
N SER A 12 -5.43 -33.54 -1.60
CA SER A 12 -4.37 -32.54 -1.71
C SER A 12 -3.46 -32.82 -2.91
N SER A 13 -3.03 -31.77 -3.59
CA SER A 13 -1.72 -31.78 -4.22
C SER A 13 -1.12 -30.38 -4.27
N ALA A 14 0.04 -30.31 -3.61
CA ALA A 14 1.15 -29.41 -3.81
C ALA A 14 0.92 -27.92 -3.52
N ALA A 15 1.17 -27.60 -2.24
CA ALA A 15 1.87 -26.38 -1.88
C ALA A 15 3.11 -26.22 -2.79
N GLN A 16 3.22 -25.06 -3.43
CA GLN A 16 4.43 -24.64 -4.11
C GLN A 16 5.04 -23.55 -3.25
N ALA A 17 6.11 -23.94 -2.55
CA ALA A 17 6.93 -23.06 -1.75
C ALA A 17 7.58 -22.02 -2.67
N ASP A 18 7.37 -20.75 -2.36
CA ASP A 18 8.20 -19.68 -2.90
C ASP A 18 8.77 -18.88 -1.72
N SER A 19 10.07 -19.13 -1.51
CA SER A 19 11.05 -18.35 -0.75
C SER A 19 10.61 -17.62 0.53
N ASP A 20 11.12 -18.11 1.68
CA ASP A 20 11.08 -17.48 3.02
C ASP A 20 11.82 -16.13 3.09
N ILE A 21 11.39 -15.13 2.31
CA ILE A 21 11.52 -13.75 2.73
C ILE A 21 10.36 -13.54 3.71
N LYS A 22 10.65 -13.21 4.97
CA LYS A 22 9.60 -12.72 5.90
C LYS A 22 9.08 -11.38 5.38
N ALA A 23 8.17 -11.44 4.42
CA ALA A 23 7.48 -10.28 3.89
C ALA A 23 6.72 -9.61 5.03
N VAL A 24 6.77 -8.28 5.04
CA VAL A 24 5.99 -7.48 5.96
C VAL A 24 4.52 -7.75 5.70
N GLN A 25 3.79 -8.10 6.77
CA GLN A 25 2.35 -8.34 6.67
C GLN A 25 1.60 -7.01 6.63
N PHE A 26 0.82 -6.82 5.56
CA PHE A 26 -0.03 -5.65 5.41
C PHE A 26 -1.39 -5.87 6.07
N VAL A 27 -1.93 -4.82 6.68
CA VAL A 27 -3.26 -4.80 7.28
C VAL A 27 -4.06 -3.61 6.80
N THR A 28 -5.36 -3.81 6.60
CA THR A 28 -6.32 -2.77 6.24
C THR A 28 -6.39 -1.69 7.32
N THR A 29 -6.54 -0.44 6.90
CA THR A 29 -6.63 0.69 7.84
C THR A 29 -8.00 0.80 8.51
N GLN A 30 -9.03 0.20 7.91
CA GLN A 30 -10.40 0.22 8.40
C GLN A 30 -10.58 -0.61 9.69
N ASP A 31 -10.04 -1.81 9.72
CA ASP A 31 -10.33 -2.83 10.73
C ASP A 31 -9.12 -3.71 11.11
N GLY A 32 -7.94 -3.45 10.54
CA GLY A 32 -6.70 -4.16 10.88
C GLY A 32 -6.65 -5.61 10.39
N GLN A 33 -7.56 -6.03 9.51
CA GLN A 33 -7.56 -7.35 8.92
C GLN A 33 -6.40 -7.51 7.93
N PRO A 34 -5.93 -8.75 7.68
CA PRO A 34 -4.92 -9.00 6.65
C PRO A 34 -5.35 -8.42 5.30
N MET A 35 -4.49 -7.57 4.74
CA MET A 35 -4.73 -6.95 3.45
C MET A 35 -4.34 -7.92 2.33
N GLN A 36 -5.28 -8.18 1.43
CA GLN A 36 -5.01 -8.99 0.24
C GLN A 36 -4.36 -8.14 -0.84
N ILE A 37 -3.16 -8.53 -1.25
CA ILE A 37 -2.40 -7.88 -2.32
C ILE A 37 -1.59 -8.94 -3.07
N ASP A 38 -1.64 -8.93 -4.40
CA ASP A 38 -0.83 -9.84 -5.20
C ASP A 38 0.65 -9.42 -5.10
N LEU A 39 1.46 -10.28 -4.46
CA LEU A 39 2.88 -10.04 -4.26
C LEU A 39 3.65 -9.92 -5.58
N LYS A 40 3.12 -10.46 -6.69
CA LYS A 40 3.70 -10.31 -8.03
C LYS A 40 3.73 -8.86 -8.50
N MET A 41 2.91 -7.97 -7.92
CA MET A 41 2.92 -6.54 -8.22
C MET A 41 4.13 -5.81 -7.61
N PHE A 42 4.88 -6.44 -6.71
CA PHE A 42 6.14 -5.92 -6.20
C PHE A 42 7.29 -6.39 -7.10
N ASP A 43 7.29 -5.95 -8.34
CA ASP A 43 8.19 -6.41 -9.40
C ASP A 43 9.50 -5.60 -9.50
N THR A 44 9.50 -4.35 -9.03
CA THR A 44 10.70 -3.49 -8.97
C THR A 44 11.60 -3.81 -7.78
N ALA A 45 12.88 -3.44 -7.86
CA ALA A 45 13.82 -3.62 -6.75
C ALA A 45 13.35 -2.87 -5.49
N ALA A 46 12.87 -1.63 -5.65
CA ALA A 46 12.35 -0.81 -4.56
C ALA A 46 11.10 -1.42 -3.91
N ALA A 47 10.18 -1.94 -4.73
CA ALA A 47 8.98 -2.60 -4.23
C ALA A 47 9.32 -3.89 -3.46
N LYS A 48 10.27 -4.69 -3.94
CA LYS A 48 10.74 -5.89 -3.24
C LYS A 48 11.40 -5.56 -1.91
N GLU A 49 12.23 -4.52 -1.86
CA GLU A 49 12.85 -4.06 -0.62
C GLU A 49 11.80 -3.58 0.39
N PHE A 50 10.80 -2.83 -0.07
CA PHE A 50 9.69 -2.41 0.78
C PHE A 50 8.85 -3.61 1.27
N LEU A 51 8.59 -4.60 0.42
CA LEU A 51 7.89 -5.82 0.82
C LEU A 51 8.67 -6.57 1.91
N ALA A 52 10.00 -6.60 1.83
CA ALA A 52 10.85 -7.29 2.79
C ALA A 52 11.02 -6.52 4.13
N SER A 53 11.02 -5.19 4.09
CA SER A 53 11.45 -4.37 5.24
C SER A 53 10.41 -3.37 5.76
N GLY A 54 9.39 -3.03 4.96
CA GLY A 54 8.45 -1.94 5.22
C GLY A 54 9.06 -0.55 5.05
N LYS A 55 10.35 -0.46 4.67
CA LYS A 55 11.08 0.78 4.42
C LYS A 55 11.00 1.15 2.95
N ASN A 56 10.81 2.43 2.69
CA ASN A 56 10.74 2.96 1.34
C ASN A 56 12.13 3.44 0.91
N PRO A 57 12.76 2.83 -0.10
CA PRO A 57 14.09 3.24 -0.56
C PRO A 57 14.07 4.53 -1.39
N TYR A 58 12.88 5.03 -1.78
CA TYR A 58 12.75 6.30 -2.52
C TYR A 58 12.80 7.54 -1.63
N ILE A 59 12.90 7.42 -0.30
CA ILE A 59 13.01 8.58 0.57
C ILE A 59 14.27 9.37 0.24
N GLY A 60 14.10 10.65 -0.12
CA GLY A 60 15.19 11.55 -0.53
C GLY A 60 15.63 11.41 -2.00
N ASN A 61 15.03 10.51 -2.78
CA ASN A 61 15.34 10.37 -4.20
C ASN A 61 14.55 11.39 -5.05
N GLU A 62 15.25 12.35 -5.66
CA GLU A 62 14.62 13.47 -6.39
C GLU A 62 13.78 13.04 -7.59
N GLU A 63 14.22 12.03 -8.34
CA GLU A 63 13.49 11.53 -9.51
C GLU A 63 12.18 10.84 -9.08
N ALA A 64 12.26 9.97 -8.06
CA ALA A 64 11.10 9.30 -7.48
C ALA A 64 10.12 10.30 -6.85
N ILE A 65 10.61 11.35 -6.18
CA ILE A 65 9.79 12.44 -5.65
C ILE A 65 9.06 13.17 -6.78
N LYS A 66 9.75 13.48 -7.88
CA LYS A 66 9.14 14.14 -9.05
C LYS A 66 8.06 13.28 -9.69
N GLU A 67 8.29 11.98 -9.81
CA GLU A 67 7.28 11.03 -10.29
C GLU A 67 6.11 10.89 -9.30
N GLY A 68 6.41 10.82 -8.01
CA GLY A 68 5.45 10.80 -6.92
C GLY A 68 4.52 12.00 -6.95
N LYS A 69 5.05 13.21 -7.15
CA LYS A 69 4.25 14.43 -7.32
C LYS A 69 3.29 14.34 -8.50
N LYS A 70 3.73 13.82 -9.64
CA LYS A 70 2.85 13.63 -10.80
C LYS A 70 1.70 12.69 -10.46
N LYS A 71 1.99 11.56 -9.81
CA LYS A 71 0.98 10.58 -9.39
C LYS A 71 0.03 11.16 -8.33
N PHE A 72 0.56 11.89 -7.34
CA PHE A 72 -0.24 12.59 -6.33
C PHE A 72 -1.27 13.55 -6.96
N ASN A 73 -0.88 14.24 -8.03
CA ASN A 73 -1.79 15.10 -8.79
C ASN A 73 -2.79 14.29 -9.63
N LEU A 74 -2.32 13.29 -10.39
CA LEU A 74 -3.15 12.48 -11.30
C LEU A 74 -4.22 11.68 -10.57
N PHE A 75 -3.93 11.20 -9.36
CA PHE A 75 -4.86 10.40 -8.56
C PHE A 75 -5.73 11.25 -7.60
N SER A 76 -5.77 12.56 -7.87
CA SER A 76 -6.58 13.58 -7.19
C SER A 76 -6.30 13.72 -5.69
N CYS A 77 -5.10 13.36 -5.23
CA CYS A 77 -4.71 13.51 -3.83
C CYS A 77 -4.69 14.99 -3.44
N VAL A 78 -4.21 15.85 -4.35
CA VAL A 78 -4.10 17.30 -4.17
C VAL A 78 -5.43 17.97 -3.85
N ALA A 79 -6.54 17.50 -4.42
CA ALA A 79 -7.86 18.11 -4.21
C ALA A 79 -8.32 18.01 -2.74
N CYS A 80 -7.92 16.95 -2.04
CA CYS A 80 -8.29 16.73 -0.65
C CYS A 80 -7.17 17.11 0.32
N HIS A 81 -5.91 16.86 -0.03
CA HIS A 81 -4.78 16.95 0.91
C HIS A 81 -3.87 18.15 0.67
N GLY A 82 -4.21 19.08 -0.24
CA GLY A 82 -3.38 20.25 -0.54
C GLY A 82 -2.22 19.93 -1.48
N GLY A 83 -1.52 20.97 -1.96
CA GLY A 83 -0.51 20.87 -3.03
C GLY A 83 0.73 20.06 -2.66
N HIS A 84 1.06 20.04 -1.38
CA HIS A 84 2.22 19.38 -0.78
C HIS A 84 1.82 18.37 0.31
N GLY A 85 0.52 18.08 0.46
CA GLY A 85 0.02 17.22 1.54
C GLY A 85 -0.19 17.96 2.87
N GLU A 86 -0.23 19.28 2.88
CA GLU A 86 -0.47 20.13 4.06
C GLU A 86 -1.88 20.00 4.65
N GLY A 87 -2.83 19.48 3.89
CA GLY A 87 -4.25 19.35 4.24
C GLY A 87 -5.11 20.42 3.57
N ALA A 88 -6.33 20.05 3.20
CA ALA A 88 -7.34 20.97 2.68
C ALA A 88 -8.73 20.51 3.15
N VAL A 89 -9.43 19.72 2.33
CA VAL A 89 -10.69 19.07 2.72
C VAL A 89 -10.41 17.86 3.63
N GLY A 90 -9.38 17.11 3.32
CA GLY A 90 -8.85 16.01 4.11
C GLY A 90 -7.73 16.45 5.06
N PRO A 91 -7.34 15.59 6.02
CA PRO A 91 -6.29 15.91 6.99
C PRO A 91 -4.93 16.09 6.31
N GLY A 92 -4.04 16.83 6.97
CA GLY A 92 -2.64 16.93 6.57
C GLY A 92 -1.94 15.56 6.63
N LEU A 93 -1.00 15.36 5.69
CA LEU A 93 -0.20 14.15 5.49
C LEU A 93 1.28 14.33 5.87
N ILE A 94 1.68 15.55 6.23
CA ILE A 94 3.08 15.92 6.49
C ILE A 94 3.36 16.31 7.96
N GLY A 95 2.29 16.47 8.75
CA GLY A 95 2.37 16.92 10.14
C GLY A 95 2.72 15.81 11.12
N ASP A 96 2.90 16.20 12.38
CA ASP A 96 3.35 15.32 13.45
C ASP A 96 2.18 14.44 14.01
N ASN A 97 0.93 14.79 13.68
CA ASN A 97 -0.28 14.13 14.18
C ASN A 97 -1.12 13.54 13.03
N PHE A 98 -0.90 12.26 12.72
CA PHE A 98 -1.69 11.55 11.72
C PHE A 98 -3.05 11.09 12.26
N ARG A 99 -4.10 11.20 11.44
CA ARG A 99 -5.43 10.64 11.74
C ARG A 99 -5.35 9.15 12.11
N TYR A 100 -4.49 8.41 11.43
CA TYR A 100 -4.15 7.02 11.72
C TYR A 100 -2.68 6.97 12.13
N ALA A 101 -2.40 6.68 13.39
CA ALA A 101 -1.04 6.74 13.95
C ALA A 101 -0.01 5.90 13.17
N LYS A 102 -0.43 4.75 12.62
CA LYS A 102 0.39 3.89 11.75
C LYS A 102 0.99 4.63 10.54
N ASN A 103 0.35 5.71 10.07
CA ASN A 103 0.83 6.52 8.94
C ASN A 103 2.08 7.34 9.26
N ALA A 104 2.56 7.33 10.51
CA ALA A 104 3.93 7.76 10.81
C ALA A 104 4.98 6.89 10.09
N THR A 105 4.68 5.62 9.80
CA THR A 105 5.56 4.70 9.06
C THR A 105 5.19 4.64 7.57
N ASN A 106 6.15 4.27 6.72
CA ASN A 106 5.91 4.07 5.29
C ASN A 106 5.02 2.85 5.02
N LYS A 107 5.16 1.77 5.79
CA LYS A 107 4.21 0.64 5.80
C LYS A 107 2.77 1.10 6.05
N GLY A 108 2.53 1.84 7.13
CA GLY A 108 1.18 2.25 7.49
C GLY A 108 0.55 3.21 6.48
N MET A 109 1.35 4.14 5.94
CA MET A 109 0.89 5.05 4.90
C MET A 109 0.57 4.29 3.60
N PHE A 110 1.38 3.31 3.20
CA PHE A 110 1.10 2.42 2.07
C PHE A 110 -0.23 1.72 2.23
N GLU A 111 -0.48 1.10 3.40
CA GLU A 111 -1.73 0.39 3.67
C GLU A 111 -2.95 1.31 3.54
N THR A 112 -2.84 2.53 4.05
CA THR A 112 -3.90 3.53 3.96
C THR A 112 -4.14 4.00 2.53
N ILE A 113 -3.10 4.25 1.74
CA ILE A 113 -3.24 4.67 0.34
C ILE A 113 -3.81 3.52 -0.49
N TRP A 114 -3.29 2.31 -0.30
CA TRP A 114 -3.66 1.14 -1.06
C TRP A 114 -5.14 0.79 -0.88
N HIS A 115 -5.59 0.64 0.37
CA HIS A 115 -6.91 0.11 0.70
C HIS A 115 -7.94 1.17 1.10
N GLY A 116 -7.51 2.43 1.24
CA GLY A 116 -8.40 3.52 1.65
C GLY A 116 -8.79 3.45 3.14
N THR A 117 -9.85 4.17 3.48
CA THR A 117 -10.31 4.36 4.87
C THR A 117 -11.83 4.45 4.95
N ASN A 118 -12.37 4.34 6.16
CA ASN A 118 -13.78 4.69 6.46
C ASN A 118 -14.02 6.20 6.55
N GLY A 119 -12.98 7.03 6.32
CA GLY A 119 -13.02 8.47 6.47
C GLY A 119 -13.29 9.25 5.18
N GLY A 120 -13.80 8.59 4.14
CA GLY A 120 -14.07 9.20 2.83
C GLY A 120 -12.90 9.15 1.83
N MET A 121 -11.73 8.65 2.23
CA MET A 121 -10.64 8.35 1.30
C MET A 121 -10.81 6.94 0.73
N GLY A 122 -11.27 6.83 -0.51
CA GLY A 122 -11.36 5.55 -1.23
C GLY A 122 -9.98 4.93 -1.52
N ALA A 123 -9.97 3.63 -1.79
CA ALA A 123 -8.78 2.88 -2.15
C ALA A 123 -8.10 3.45 -3.41
N LYS A 124 -6.77 3.42 -3.43
CA LYS A 124 -5.97 3.85 -4.58
C LYS A 124 -5.17 2.71 -5.21
N GLY A 125 -5.12 1.52 -4.60
CA GLY A 125 -4.41 0.36 -5.15
C GLY A 125 -5.04 -0.17 -6.43
N PHE A 126 -4.20 -0.69 -7.33
CA PHE A 126 -4.64 -1.31 -8.59
C PHE A 126 -5.62 -2.47 -8.31
N GLY A 127 -6.75 -2.49 -9.04
CA GLY A 127 -7.82 -3.48 -8.85
C GLY A 127 -8.79 -3.16 -7.69
N LEU A 128 -8.37 -2.36 -6.71
CA LEU A 128 -9.23 -1.88 -5.61
C LEU A 128 -9.86 -0.53 -5.91
N MET A 129 -9.13 0.37 -6.59
CA MET A 129 -9.70 1.63 -7.07
C MET A 129 -10.78 1.36 -8.13
N ALA A 130 -10.43 0.55 -9.12
CA ALA A 130 -11.32 0.01 -10.15
C ALA A 130 -10.67 -1.28 -10.73
N PRO A 131 -11.42 -2.14 -11.43
CA PRO A 131 -10.93 -3.46 -11.85
C PRO A 131 -9.60 -3.46 -12.62
N ASP A 132 -9.40 -2.48 -13.51
CA ASP A 132 -8.21 -2.37 -14.37
C ASP A 132 -7.46 -1.03 -14.19
N ASP A 133 -7.64 -0.37 -13.04
CA ASP A 133 -7.02 0.92 -12.75
C ASP A 133 -6.57 1.02 -11.28
N GLY A 134 -5.72 1.99 -10.99
CA GLY A 134 -5.15 2.27 -9.68
C GLY A 134 -3.62 2.31 -9.69
N LEU A 135 -3.06 2.66 -8.54
CA LEU A 135 -1.63 2.71 -8.29
C LEU A 135 -1.08 1.30 -8.08
N LYS A 136 0.02 0.99 -8.77
CA LYS A 136 0.86 -0.17 -8.45
C LYS A 136 1.72 0.10 -7.21
N PRO A 137 2.27 -0.93 -6.53
CA PRO A 137 3.07 -0.73 -5.33
C PRO A 137 4.22 0.27 -5.51
N ASP A 138 4.98 0.18 -6.59
CA ASP A 138 6.07 1.11 -6.89
C ASP A 138 5.58 2.58 -7.02
N ASP A 139 4.43 2.80 -7.65
CA ASP A 139 3.81 4.13 -7.75
C ASP A 139 3.39 4.67 -6.38
N VAL A 140 2.82 3.82 -5.52
CA VAL A 140 2.46 4.22 -4.14
C VAL A 140 3.71 4.64 -3.37
N LEU A 141 4.82 3.91 -3.51
CA LEU A 141 6.08 4.26 -2.84
C LEU A 141 6.63 5.61 -3.30
N LYS A 142 6.51 5.94 -4.60
CA LYS A 142 6.88 7.25 -5.13
C LYS A 142 5.98 8.36 -4.59
N VAL A 143 4.67 8.12 -4.51
CA VAL A 143 3.72 9.06 -3.87
C VAL A 143 4.10 9.31 -2.41
N ILE A 144 4.43 8.25 -1.67
CA ILE A 144 4.89 8.37 -0.27
C ILE A 144 6.20 9.17 -0.20
N ALA A 145 7.16 8.93 -1.10
CA ALA A 145 8.41 9.69 -1.14
C ALA A 145 8.17 11.19 -1.34
N PHE A 146 7.24 11.57 -2.22
CA PHE A 146 6.81 12.96 -2.38
C PHE A 146 6.22 13.53 -1.09
N ILE A 147 5.27 12.84 -0.45
CA ILE A 147 4.68 13.27 0.83
C ILE A 147 5.77 13.47 1.88
N ARG A 148 6.71 12.52 2.00
CA ARG A 148 7.80 12.55 2.97
C ARG A 148 8.82 13.65 2.69
N SER A 149 9.01 14.07 1.44
CA SER A 149 9.88 15.22 1.11
C SER A 149 9.38 16.55 1.68
N HIS A 150 8.11 16.60 2.11
CA HIS A 150 7.48 17.75 2.76
C HIS A 150 7.23 17.52 4.26
N ALA A 151 7.48 16.32 4.78
CA ALA A 151 7.29 15.96 6.18
C ALA A 151 8.58 16.10 7.00
N LYS A 152 8.46 16.19 8.33
CA LYS A 152 9.62 16.17 9.23
C LYS A 152 10.19 14.77 9.48
N ILE A 153 9.42 13.74 9.17
CA ILE A 153 9.77 12.33 9.40
C ILE A 153 9.98 11.61 8.08
N THR A 154 10.83 10.58 8.08
CA THR A 154 11.05 9.75 6.88
C THR A 154 10.06 8.60 6.79
N GLY A 155 9.58 8.11 7.93
CA GLY A 155 8.75 6.91 8.05
C GLY A 155 9.52 5.60 7.86
N ASN A 156 10.86 5.67 7.83
CA ASN A 156 11.79 4.52 7.74
C ASN A 156 12.45 4.17 9.09
N GLU A 157 12.13 4.91 10.15
CA GLU A 157 12.60 4.68 11.52
C GLU A 157 12.17 3.30 12.03
#